data_AF-A0A5B7TS07-F1
#
_entry.id   AF-A0A5B7TS07-F1
#
_cell.length_a   1.000
_cell.length_b   1.000
_cell.length_c   1.000
_cell.angle_alpha   90.00
_cell.angle_beta   90.00
_cell.angle_gamma   90.00
#
_symmetry.space_group_name_H-M   'P 1'
#
loop_
_entity.id
_entity.type
_entity.pdbx_description
1 polymer ?
#
loop_
_entity_poly.entity_id
_entity_poly.type
_entity_poly.pdbx_seq_one_letter_code
_entity_poly.pdbx_strand_id
1 'polypeptide(L)'
;MAHLNIILPITLLLIGFLLKLFIGRNIETPSLIEALCELPVDIIFLALSFSIAFTLSKTENQANGLFFCFAGIAVAILVVALWRITIIYYLKKVKYFWPIILAINLFVSSYAIKKSVDLIIDGVEKIEKLDSEHNK
;
A
#
# COMPACT_ATOMS: atom_id res chain seq x y z
N MET A 1 -20.83 -6.23 2.03
CA MET A 1 -20.06 -5.23 1.26
C MET A 1 -18.62 -5.04 1.78
N ALA A 2 -18.34 -5.20 3.08
CA ALA A 2 -16.99 -5.04 3.66
C ALA A 2 -15.89 -5.92 3.03
N HIS A 3 -16.21 -7.16 2.63
CA HIS A 3 -15.23 -8.06 2.04
C HIS A 3 -14.73 -7.60 0.65
N LEU A 4 -15.55 -6.88 -0.11
CA LEU A 4 -15.20 -6.43 -1.47
C LEU A 4 -14.12 -5.34 -1.42
N ASN A 5 -14.19 -4.43 -0.45
CA ASN A 5 -13.23 -3.34 -0.23
C ASN A 5 -11.83 -3.85 0.17
N ILE A 6 -11.73 -5.11 0.64
CA ILE A 6 -10.46 -5.75 1.02
C ILE A 6 -9.97 -6.67 -0.11
N ILE A 7 -10.86 -7.47 -0.70
CA ILE A 7 -10.52 -8.40 -1.78
C ILE A 7 -10.00 -7.67 -3.02
N LEU A 8 -10.60 -6.53 -3.38
CA LEU A 8 -10.23 -5.79 -4.58
C LEU A 8 -8.77 -5.29 -4.53
N PRO A 9 -8.31 -4.58 -3.48
CA PRO A 9 -6.90 -4.18 -3.39
C PRO A 9 -5.93 -5.34 -3.33
N ILE A 10 -6.28 -6.43 -2.63
CA ILE A 10 -5.44 -7.64 -2.58
C ILE A 10 -5.30 -8.24 -3.98
N THR A 11 -6.41 -8.34 -4.71
CA THR A 11 -6.42 -8.87 -6.08
C THR A 11 -5.62 -7.97 -7.02
N LEU A 12 -5.74 -6.65 -6.89
CA LEU A 12 -4.99 -5.67 -7.68
C LEU A 12 -3.47 -5.80 -7.43
N LEU A 13 -3.06 -5.93 -6.16
CA LEU A 13 -1.69 -6.18 -5.77
C LEU A 13 -1.15 -7.50 -6.33
N LEU A 14 -1.94 -8.57 -6.20
CA LEU A 14 -1.58 -9.89 -6.70
C LEU A 14 -1.38 -9.86 -8.22
N ILE A 15 -2.33 -9.29 -8.96
CA ILE A 15 -2.24 -9.17 -10.42
C ILE A 15 -1.04 -8.31 -10.81
N GLY A 16 -0.84 -7.14 -10.18
CA GLY A 16 0.30 -6.27 -10.47
C GLY A 16 1.64 -6.95 -10.23
N PHE A 17 1.76 -7.70 -9.13
CA PHE A 17 2.94 -8.47 -8.81
C PHE A 17 3.18 -9.61 -9.81
N LEU A 18 2.15 -10.39 -10.14
CA LEU A 18 2.25 -11.48 -11.12
C LEU A 18 2.64 -10.92 -12.50
N LEU A 19 2.06 -9.79 -12.91
CA LEU A 19 2.41 -9.16 -14.17
C LEU A 19 3.89 -8.79 -14.21
N LYS A 20 4.43 -8.16 -13.15
CA LYS A 20 5.87 -7.84 -13.06
C LYS A 20 6.77 -9.06 -13.02
N LEU A 21 6.29 -10.17 -12.45
CA LEU A 21 7.04 -11.42 -12.37
C LEU A 21 7.10 -12.15 -13.73
N PHE A 22 5.99 -12.17 -14.46
CA PHE A 22 5.85 -12.93 -15.70
C PHE A 22 6.17 -12.14 -16.97
N ILE A 23 6.03 -10.82 -16.97
CA ILE A 23 6.30 -9.95 -18.14
C ILE A 23 7.62 -9.22 -17.95
N GLY A 24 8.56 -9.47 -18.87
CA GLY A 24 9.79 -8.70 -19.01
C GLY A 24 10.98 -9.16 -18.16
N ARG A 25 10.89 -10.25 -17.40
CA ARG A 25 12.01 -10.82 -16.64
C ARG A 25 12.24 -12.28 -17.01
N ASN A 26 13.51 -12.64 -17.29
CA ASN A 26 13.93 -14.04 -17.23
C ASN A 26 13.75 -14.51 -15.78
N ILE A 27 13.16 -15.70 -15.60
CA ILE A 27 12.91 -16.30 -14.29
C ILE A 27 14.25 -16.80 -13.72
N GLU A 28 15.10 -15.87 -13.31
CA GLU A 28 16.33 -16.12 -12.60
C GLU A 28 16.14 -15.71 -11.13
N THR A 29 16.80 -16.40 -10.20
CA THR A 29 16.67 -16.14 -8.75
C THR A 29 16.87 -14.66 -8.35
N PRO A 30 17.79 -13.89 -8.96
CA PRO A 30 17.97 -12.47 -8.65
C PRO A 30 16.75 -11.61 -9.03
N SER A 31 16.12 -11.89 -10.17
CA SER A 31 14.99 -11.10 -10.68
C SER A 31 13.73 -11.28 -9.84
N LEU A 32 13.59 -12.45 -9.21
CA LEU A 32 12.51 -12.74 -8.25
C LEU A 32 12.70 -11.99 -6.93
N ILE A 33 13.94 -11.88 -6.43
CA ILE A 33 14.24 -11.12 -5.20
C ILE A 33 14.01 -9.63 -5.42
N GLU A 34 14.39 -9.10 -6.59
CA GLU A 34 14.10 -7.71 -6.94
C GLU A 34 12.58 -7.45 -6.99
N ALA A 35 11.81 -8.36 -7.59
CA ALA A 35 10.34 -8.26 -7.63
C ALA A 35 9.72 -8.30 -6.22
N LEU A 36 10.21 -9.17 -5.35
CA LEU A 36 9.79 -9.21 -3.94
C LEU A 36 10.13 -7.92 -3.20
N CYS A 37 11.29 -7.33 -3.47
CA CYS A 37 11.72 -6.07 -2.88
C CYS A 37 10.87 -4.89 -3.37
N GLU A 38 10.28 -4.96 -4.56
CA GLU A 38 9.36 -3.96 -5.10
C GLU A 38 7.95 -4.04 -4.49
N LEU A 39 7.54 -5.21 -3.99
CA LEU A 39 6.18 -5.41 -3.45
C LEU A 39 5.76 -4.39 -2.36
N PRO A 40 6.59 -4.02 -1.37
CA PRO A 40 6.27 -2.98 -0.39
C PRO A 40 5.97 -1.62 -1.03
N VAL A 41 6.63 -1.31 -2.15
CA VAL A 41 6.45 -0.06 -2.89
C VAL A 41 5.06 -0.05 -3.55
N ASP A 42 4.67 -1.16 -4.16
CA ASP A 42 3.32 -1.28 -4.76
C ASP A 42 2.23 -1.15 -3.70
N ILE A 43 2.41 -1.78 -2.53
CA ILE A 43 1.47 -1.71 -1.41
C ILE A 43 1.30 -0.27 -0.92
N ILE A 44 2.39 0.50 -0.77
CA ILE A 44 2.29 1.88 -0.27
C ILE A 44 1.66 2.83 -1.29
N PHE A 45 1.92 2.63 -2.60
CA PHE A 45 1.24 3.40 -3.64
C PHE A 45 -0.26 3.12 -3.66
N LEU A 46 -0.66 1.85 -3.52
CA LEU A 46 -2.07 1.49 -3.41
C LEU A 46 -2.73 2.11 -2.17
N ALA A 47 -2.06 2.07 -1.02
CA ALA A 47 -2.51 2.72 0.21
C ALA A 47 -2.71 4.24 0.01
N LEU A 48 -1.75 4.90 -0.64
CA LEU A 48 -1.83 6.31 -0.99
C LEU A 48 -3.01 6.62 -1.91
N SER A 49 -3.23 5.82 -2.96
CA SER A 49 -4.38 5.99 -3.85
C SER A 49 -5.70 5.96 -3.08
N PHE A 50 -5.83 5.07 -2.09
CA PHE A 50 -7.00 5.02 -1.21
C PHE A 50 -7.13 6.22 -0.28
N SER A 51 -6.02 6.68 0.30
CA SER A 51 -6.02 7.90 1.13
C SER A 51 -6.46 9.13 0.31
N ILE A 52 -6.01 9.23 -0.95
CA ILE A 52 -6.41 10.30 -1.87
C ILE A 52 -7.89 10.18 -2.23
N ALA A 53 -8.35 8.98 -2.59
CA ALA A 53 -9.77 8.73 -2.90
C ALA A 53 -10.68 9.11 -1.73
N PHE A 54 -10.30 8.73 -0.50
CA PHE A 54 -11.01 9.13 0.72
C PHE A 54 -11.06 10.65 0.88
N THR A 55 -9.92 11.33 0.71
CA THR A 55 -9.82 12.80 0.84
C THR A 55 -10.71 13.52 -0.17
N LEU A 56 -10.82 13.01 -1.39
CA LEU A 56 -11.69 13.58 -2.42
C LEU A 56 -13.17 13.28 -2.18
N SER A 57 -13.50 12.13 -1.57
CA SER A 57 -14.88 11.71 -1.34
C SER A 57 -15.57 12.41 -0.16
N LYS A 58 -14.82 12.93 0.82
CA LYS A 58 -15.37 13.52 2.05
C LYS A 58 -14.95 14.98 2.26
N THR A 59 -15.80 15.89 1.84
CA THR A 59 -15.62 17.35 2.01
C THR A 59 -15.66 17.80 3.46
N GLU A 60 -16.48 17.17 4.32
CA GLU A 60 -16.61 17.57 5.74
C GLU A 60 -15.38 17.28 6.61
N ASN A 61 -14.46 16.42 6.14
CA ASN A 61 -13.28 16.02 6.91
C ASN A 61 -11.97 16.14 6.09
N GLN A 62 -11.97 17.08 5.15
CA GLN A 62 -10.90 17.26 4.16
C GLN A 62 -9.54 17.55 4.81
N ALA A 63 -9.51 18.29 5.93
CA ALA A 63 -8.26 18.59 6.66
C ALA A 63 -7.58 17.31 7.19
N ASN A 64 -8.36 16.37 7.74
CA ASN A 64 -7.84 15.09 8.22
C ASN A 64 -7.38 14.22 7.05
N GLY A 65 -8.14 14.15 5.95
CA GLY A 65 -7.74 13.45 4.74
C GLY A 65 -6.44 14.00 4.14
N LEU A 66 -6.27 15.32 4.12
CA LEU A 66 -5.07 15.98 3.63
C LEU A 66 -3.85 15.64 4.50
N PHE A 67 -4.00 15.64 5.83
CA PHE A 67 -2.94 15.22 6.75
C PHE A 67 -2.53 13.76 6.51
N PHE A 68 -3.49 12.84 6.34
CA PHE A 68 -3.19 11.44 6.01
C PHE A 68 -2.49 11.30 4.65
N CYS A 69 -2.86 12.10 3.64
CA CYS A 69 -2.16 12.14 2.36
C CYS A 69 -0.70 12.60 2.52
N PHE A 70 -0.44 13.68 3.24
CA PHE A 70 0.94 14.16 3.49
C PHE A 70 1.76 13.15 4.28
N ALA A 71 1.19 12.57 5.34
CA ALA A 71 1.84 11.52 6.12
C ALA A 71 2.11 10.28 5.26
N GLY A 72 1.15 9.88 4.41
CA GLY A 72 1.30 8.77 3.47
C GLY A 72 2.42 9.00 2.47
N ILE A 73 2.59 10.23 1.95
CA ILE A 73 3.69 10.58 1.05
C ILE A 73 5.04 10.44 1.77
N ALA A 74 5.14 10.93 3.01
CA ALA A 74 6.36 10.78 3.80
C ALA A 74 6.71 9.30 4.03
N VAL A 75 5.71 8.47 4.36
CA VAL A 75 5.90 7.02 4.50
C VAL A 75 6.29 6.38 3.17
N ALA A 76 5.70 6.78 2.06
CA ALA A 76 6.05 6.27 0.73
C ALA A 76 7.50 6.56 0.36
N ILE A 77 7.98 7.77 0.65
CA ILE A 77 9.40 8.13 0.44
C ILE A 77 10.31 7.22 1.27
N LEU A 78 9.96 6.97 2.54
CA LEU A 78 10.72 6.05 3.40
C LEU A 78 10.72 4.61 2.84
N VAL A 79 9.58 4.11 2.39
CA VAL A 79 9.44 2.76 1.83
C VAL A 79 10.29 2.61 0.56
N VAL A 80 10.26 3.61 -0.34
CA VAL A 80 11.07 3.63 -1.56
C VAL A 80 12.57 3.73 -1.24
N ALA A 81 12.96 4.54 -0.26
CA ALA A 81 14.34 4.62 0.20
C ALA A 81 14.83 3.29 0.79
N LEU A 82 14.04 2.65 1.67
CA LEU A 82 14.35 1.34 2.24
C LEU A 82 14.44 0.26 1.17
N TRP A 83 13.58 0.31 0.14
CA TRP A 83 13.67 -0.58 -1.01
C TRP A 83 15.00 -0.42 -1.76
N ARG A 84 15.38 0.82 -2.10
CA ARG A 84 16.67 1.12 -2.75
C ARG A 84 17.85 0.60 -1.94
N ILE A 85 17.81 0.79 -0.62
CA ILE A 85 18.84 0.27 0.30
C ILE A 85 18.86 -1.27 0.27
N THR A 86 17.70 -1.92 0.31
CA THR A 86 17.59 -3.39 0.30
C THR A 86 18.28 -4.00 -0.93
N ILE A 87 18.04 -3.44 -2.12
CA ILE A 87 18.69 -3.89 -3.37
C ILE A 87 20.21 -3.70 -3.30
N ILE A 88 20.68 -2.54 -2.83
CA ILE A 88 22.13 -2.27 -2.71
C ILE A 88 22.80 -3.29 -1.77
N TYR A 89 22.17 -3.61 -0.63
CA TYR A 89 22.68 -4.59 0.32
C TYR A 89 22.68 -6.02 -0.24
N TYR A 90 21.65 -6.37 -1.01
CA TYR A 90 21.58 -7.64 -1.73
C TYR A 90 22.72 -7.79 -2.74
N LEU A 91 22.94 -6.77 -3.59
CA LEU A 91 24.02 -6.76 -4.59
C LEU A 91 25.42 -6.78 -3.96
N LYS A 92 25.61 -6.15 -2.80
CA LYS A 92 26.86 -6.18 -2.02
C LYS A 92 27.11 -7.51 -1.28
N LYS A 93 26.27 -8.54 -1.47
CA LYS A 93 26.36 -9.87 -0.82
C LYS A 93 26.37 -9.85 0.71
N VAL A 94 25.78 -8.83 1.34
CA VAL A 94 25.64 -8.78 2.81
C VAL A 94 24.51 -9.73 3.22
N LYS A 95 24.90 -10.96 3.57
CA LYS A 95 24.03 -12.15 3.53
C LYS A 95 22.75 -12.10 4.39
N TYR A 96 22.76 -11.35 5.50
CA TYR A 96 21.69 -11.43 6.52
C TYR A 96 20.93 -10.13 6.79
N PHE A 97 21.37 -8.97 6.27
CA PHE A 97 20.71 -7.70 6.57
C PHE A 97 19.54 -7.39 5.62
N TRP A 98 19.62 -7.81 4.35
CA TRP A 98 18.58 -7.53 3.36
C TRP A 98 17.19 -8.12 3.68
N PRO A 99 17.03 -9.37 4.21
CA PRO A 99 15.69 -9.89 4.47
C PRO A 99 15.04 -9.21 5.68
N ILE A 100 15.84 -8.73 6.63
CA ILE A 100 15.35 -7.97 7.81
C ILE A 100 14.78 -6.62 7.35
N ILE A 101 15.52 -5.90 6.50
CA ILE A 101 15.05 -4.61 5.96
C ILE A 101 13.79 -4.82 5.12
N LEU A 102 13.74 -5.88 4.29
CA LEU A 102 12.56 -6.23 3.53
C LEU A 102 11.34 -6.53 4.41
N ALA A 103 11.52 -7.31 5.48
CA ALA A 103 10.46 -7.64 6.42
C ALA A 103 9.91 -6.39 7.13
N ILE A 104 10.78 -5.47 7.54
CA ILE A 104 10.38 -4.18 8.11
C ILE A 104 9.59 -3.37 7.08
N ASN A 105 10.07 -3.29 5.84
CA ASN A 105 9.43 -2.52 4.79
C ASN A 105 8.03 -3.08 4.45
N LEU A 106 7.90 -4.41 4.38
CA LEU A 106 6.62 -5.09 4.22
C LEU A 106 5.67 -4.80 5.38
N PHE A 107 6.16 -4.80 6.62
CA PHE A 107 5.34 -4.51 7.79
C PHE A 107 4.81 -3.08 7.77
N VAL A 108 5.66 -2.10 7.46
CA VAL A 108 5.26 -0.69 7.35
C VAL A 108 4.23 -0.50 6.24
N SER A 109 4.48 -1.04 5.04
CA SER A 109 3.52 -0.91 3.93
C SER A 109 2.20 -1.62 4.21
N SER A 110 2.23 -2.81 4.83
CA SER A 110 1.03 -3.57 5.21
C SER A 110 0.20 -2.83 6.28
N TYR A 111 0.86 -2.18 7.23
CA TYR A 111 0.17 -1.35 8.21
C TYR A 111 -0.47 -0.12 7.56
N ALA A 112 0.22 0.53 6.63
CA ALA A 112 -0.28 1.70 5.91
C ALA A 112 -1.52 1.38 5.06
N ILE A 113 -1.52 0.27 4.32
CA ILE A 113 -2.69 -0.14 3.53
C ILE A 113 -3.87 -0.51 4.43
N LYS A 114 -3.63 -1.21 5.55
CA LYS A 114 -4.69 -1.54 6.51
C LYS A 114 -5.36 -0.27 7.05
N LYS A 115 -4.56 0.71 7.48
CA LYS A 115 -5.09 2.00 7.94
C LYS A 115 -5.86 2.76 6.87
N SER A 116 -5.39 2.72 5.63
CA SER A 116 -6.06 3.38 4.50
C SER A 116 -7.40 2.71 4.16
N VAL A 117 -7.48 1.38 4.27
CA VAL A 117 -8.72 0.63 4.07
C VAL A 117 -9.70 0.85 5.23
N ASP A 118 -9.24 0.84 6.48
CA ASP A 118 -10.07 1.13 7.66
C ASP A 118 -10.71 2.53 7.53
N LEU A 119 -9.94 3.53 7.08
CA LEU A 119 -10.44 4.88 6.79
C LEU A 119 -11.59 4.90 5.76
N ILE A 120 -11.48 4.08 4.71
CA ILE A 120 -12.54 3.96 3.70
C ILE A 120 -13.78 3.27 4.29
N ILE A 121 -13.61 2.21 5.07
CA ILE A 121 -14.73 1.45 5.67
C ILE A 121 -15.51 2.33 6.67
N ASP A 122 -14.80 2.97 7.61
CA ASP A 122 -15.39 3.96 8.53
C ASP A 122 -16.02 5.11 7.74
N GLY A 123 -15.43 5.41 6.59
CA GLY A 123 -15.92 6.32 5.59
C GLY A 123 -17.34 5.99 5.14
N VAL A 124 -17.52 4.78 4.63
CA VAL A 124 -18.76 4.26 4.02
C VAL A 124 -19.86 4.08 5.07
N GLU A 125 -19.55 3.51 6.24
CA GLU A 125 -20.57 3.24 7.27
C GLU A 125 -21.26 4.52 7.78
N LYS A 126 -20.51 5.63 7.85
CA LYS A 126 -21.07 6.92 8.27
C LYS A 126 -22.04 7.52 7.25
N ILE A 127 -21.82 7.28 5.95
CA ILE A 127 -22.71 7.76 4.87
C ILE A 127 -24.03 6.99 4.90
N GLU A 128 -23.95 5.66 5.05
CA GLU A 128 -25.13 4.79 5.09
C GLU A 128 -26.05 5.12 6.28
N LYS A 129 -25.47 5.51 7.43
CA LYS A 129 -26.25 5.99 8.58
C LYS A 129 -26.95 7.33 8.31
N LEU A 130 -26.29 8.28 7.66
CA LEU A 130 -26.89 9.59 7.32
C LEU A 130 -28.05 9.47 6.32
N ASP A 131 -27.91 8.65 5.29
CA ASP A 131 -29.00 8.39 4.32
C ASP A 131 -30.22 7.72 4.98
N SER A 132 -29.99 6.88 5.99
CA SER A 132 -31.07 6.21 6.73
C SER A 132 -31.83 7.14 7.69
N GLU A 133 -31.18 8.19 8.18
CA GLU A 133 -31.83 9.22 9.02
C GLU A 133 -32.57 10.26 8.19
N HIS A 134 -32.10 10.58 6.98
CA HIS A 134 -32.76 11.57 6.11
C HIS A 134 -34.00 11.02 5.38
N ASN A 135 -34.15 9.70 5.28
CA ASN A 135 -35.32 9.01 4.72
C ASN A 135 -36.40 8.64 5.76
N LYS A 136 -36.31 9.13 7.00
CA LYS A 136 -37.33 8.99 8.05
C LYS A 136 -37.99 10.33 8.36
#